data_AF-A0A537PZ07-F1
#
_entry.id   AF-A0A537PZ07-F1
#
_cell.length_a   1.000
_cell.length_b   1.000
_cell.length_c   1.000
_cell.angle_alpha   90.00
_cell.angle_beta   90.00
_cell.angle_gamma   90.00
#
_symmetry.space_group_name_H-M   'P 1'
#
loop_
_entity.id
_entity.type
_entity.pdbx_description
1 polymer ?
#
loop_
_entity_poly.entity_id
_entity_poly.type
_entity_poly.pdbx_seq_one_letter_code
_entity_poly.pdbx_strand_id
1 'polypeptide(L)'
;MADRVYLDWNATTPLRPEARQAMAAAWDLPGNPSSVHAEGRHARRLVEDARSVIASAIGTAARNVIFTSGGTEANALALTPGLRGPAGVPVQRLVASAIEHASVLAGGRFAREAMTTIGVTSSGVVDLGLLRAALASGPPALVSIM
;
A
#
# COMPACT_ATOMS: atom_id res chain seq x y z
N MET A 1 -39.11 11.98 -7.29
CA MET A 1 -37.79 11.71 -7.92
C MET A 1 -37.39 10.33 -7.46
N ALA A 2 -37.00 9.43 -8.37
CA ALA A 2 -36.49 8.13 -7.95
C ALA A 2 -35.20 8.34 -7.13
N ASP A 3 -35.08 7.67 -5.99
CA ASP A 3 -33.87 7.73 -5.19
C ASP A 3 -32.68 7.26 -6.02
N ARG A 4 -31.63 8.07 -6.06
CA ARG A 4 -30.42 7.78 -6.84
C ARG A 4 -29.68 6.62 -6.18
N VAL A 5 -29.53 5.52 -6.91
CA VAL A 5 -28.73 4.37 -6.47
C VAL A 5 -27.27 4.59 -6.87
N TYR A 6 -26.35 4.54 -5.90
CA TYR A 6 -24.90 4.67 -6.13
C TYR A 6 -24.25 3.29 -6.27
N LEU A 7 -23.78 2.97 -7.48
CA LEU A 7 -23.24 1.65 -7.86
C LEU A 7 -21.75 1.72 -8.26
N ASP A 8 -20.95 2.56 -7.59
CA ASP A 8 -19.54 2.78 -7.92
C ASP A 8 -18.61 2.69 -6.69
N TRP A 9 -18.88 1.71 -5.82
CA TRP A 9 -18.13 1.50 -4.57
C TRP A 9 -16.67 1.07 -4.80
N ASN A 10 -16.33 0.63 -6.00
CA ASN A 10 -14.95 0.30 -6.36
C ASN A 10 -14.08 1.55 -6.55
N ALA A 11 -14.67 2.69 -6.91
CA ALA A 11 -13.94 3.96 -7.02
C ALA A 11 -13.79 4.64 -5.65
N THR A 12 -14.89 4.79 -4.92
CA THR A 12 -14.90 5.29 -3.54
C THR A 12 -16.18 4.87 -2.82
N THR A 13 -16.16 4.87 -1.49
CA THR A 13 -17.31 4.47 -0.67
C THR A 13 -17.69 5.58 0.30
N PRO A 14 -18.97 5.69 0.69
CA PRO A 14 -19.37 6.60 1.75
C PRO A 14 -18.59 6.31 3.05
N LEU A 15 -18.06 7.37 3.66
CA LEU A 15 -17.35 7.27 4.93
C LEU A 15 -18.28 6.71 6.01
N ARG A 16 -17.81 5.68 6.72
CA ARG A 16 -18.54 5.12 7.87
C ARG A 16 -18.74 6.19 8.95
N PRO A 17 -19.93 6.33 9.56
CA PRO A 17 -20.20 7.31 10.61
C PRO A 17 -19.20 7.24 11.78
N GLU A 18 -18.78 6.04 12.16
CA GLU A 18 -17.83 5.78 13.23
C GLU A 18 -16.44 6.33 12.89
N ALA A 19 -16.00 6.19 11.64
CA ALA A 19 -14.74 6.76 11.17
C ALA A 19 -14.78 8.29 11.17
N ARG A 20 -15.93 8.88 10.78
CA ARG A 20 -16.13 10.33 10.85
C ARG A 20 -16.02 10.85 12.30
N GLN A 21 -16.64 10.15 13.25
CA GLN A 21 -16.60 10.52 14.67
C GLN A 21 -15.19 10.41 15.24
N ALA A 22 -14.46 9.33 14.92
CA ALA A 22 -13.08 9.15 15.36
C ALA A 22 -12.16 10.26 14.83
N MET A 23 -12.32 10.65 13.57
CA MET A 23 -11.56 11.76 12.98
C MET A 23 -11.89 13.11 13.62
N ALA A 24 -13.16 13.39 13.92
CA ALA A 24 -13.54 14.61 14.63
C ALA A 24 -12.90 14.68 16.03
N ALA A 25 -12.97 13.58 16.78
CA ALA A 25 -12.33 13.49 18.10
C ALA A 25 -10.79 13.66 18.02
N ALA A 26 -10.16 13.13 16.97
CA ALA A 26 -8.73 13.33 16.73
C ALA A 26 -8.39 14.80 16.41
N TRP A 27 -9.26 15.49 15.68
CA TRP A 27 -9.09 16.90 15.29
C TRP A 27 -9.12 17.86 16.49
N ASP A 28 -9.91 17.52 17.50
CA ASP A 28 -10.04 18.32 18.73
C ASP A 28 -8.84 18.18 19.68
N LEU A 29 -7.94 17.21 19.44
CA LEU A 29 -6.76 16.99 20.27
C LEU A 29 -5.57 17.88 19.82
N PRO A 30 -5.01 18.73 20.70
CA PRO A 30 -3.80 19.46 20.39
C PRO A 30 -2.55 18.59 20.57
N GLY A 31 -1.45 19.03 19.96
CA GLY A 31 -0.11 18.49 20.22
C GLY A 31 0.53 17.80 19.03
N ASN A 32 1.85 17.87 18.98
CA ASN A 32 2.66 17.15 18.00
C ASN A 32 3.01 15.76 18.58
N PRO A 33 2.71 14.63 17.91
CA PRO A 33 3.03 13.29 18.41
C PRO A 33 4.54 13.02 18.60
N SER A 34 5.40 13.89 18.05
CA SER A 34 6.85 13.86 18.27
C SER A 34 7.29 14.58 19.55
N SER A 35 6.41 15.35 20.18
CA SER A 35 6.73 16.08 21.40
C SER A 35 6.66 15.20 22.65
N VAL A 36 7.56 15.47 23.61
CA VAL A 36 7.64 14.69 24.86
C VAL A 36 6.68 15.16 25.96
N HIS A 37 6.04 16.32 25.82
CA HIS A 37 5.08 16.85 26.81
C HIS A 37 3.73 16.11 26.78
N ALA A 38 2.83 16.43 27.72
CA ALA A 38 1.62 15.64 27.96
C ALA A 38 0.72 15.50 26.72
N GLU A 39 0.45 16.61 26.03
CA GLU A 39 -0.35 16.68 24.80
C GLU A 39 0.31 15.89 23.67
N GLY A 40 1.63 16.03 23.49
CA GLY A 40 2.38 15.26 22.50
C GLY A 40 2.33 13.75 22.73
N ARG A 41 2.50 13.32 24.00
CA ARG A 41 2.34 11.90 24.38
C ARG A 41 0.90 11.41 24.16
N HIS A 42 -0.09 12.27 24.36
CA HIS A 42 -1.48 11.92 24.09
C HIS A 42 -1.74 11.73 22.60
N ALA A 43 -1.34 12.68 21.76
CA ALA A 43 -1.43 12.57 20.30
C ALA A 43 -0.67 11.33 19.78
N ARG A 44 0.51 11.04 20.34
CA ARG A 44 1.26 9.83 19.99
C ARG A 44 0.52 8.55 20.33
N ARG A 45 -0.10 8.47 21.53
CA ARG A 45 -0.89 7.29 21.93
C ARG A 45 -2.02 7.03 20.94
N LEU A 46 -2.75 8.07 20.54
CA LEU A 46 -3.83 7.95 19.56
C LEU A 46 -3.36 7.30 18.24
N VAL A 47 -2.22 7.75 17.71
CA VAL A 47 -1.64 7.20 16.47
C VAL A 47 -1.18 5.75 16.65
N GLU A 48 -0.56 5.41 17.78
CA GLU A 48 -0.09 4.05 18.05
C GLU A 48 -1.22 3.06 18.36
N ASP A 49 -2.31 3.52 18.98
CA ASP A 49 -3.54 2.74 19.17
C ASP A 49 -4.17 2.42 17.81
N ALA A 50 -4.30 3.43 16.93
CA ALA A 50 -4.77 3.22 15.56
C ALA A 50 -3.86 2.25 14.77
N ARG A 51 -2.53 2.37 14.92
CA ARG A 51 -1.57 1.46 14.31
C ARG A 51 -1.78 0.02 14.76
N SER A 52 -2.03 -0.18 16.06
CA SER A 52 -2.25 -1.50 16.65
C SER A 52 -3.55 -2.13 16.15
N VAL A 53 -4.62 -1.35 16.02
CA VAL A 53 -5.90 -1.80 15.43
C VAL A 53 -5.72 -2.25 13.98
N ILE A 54 -5.06 -1.44 13.15
CA ILE A 54 -4.79 -1.78 11.74
C ILE A 54 -3.93 -3.03 11.64
N ALA A 55 -2.86 -3.11 12.44
CA ALA A 55 -1.94 -4.25 12.42
C ALA A 55 -2.65 -5.56 12.77
N SER A 56 -3.53 -5.53 13.78
CA SER A 56 -4.36 -6.67 14.16
C SER A 56 -5.31 -7.08 13.03
N ALA A 57 -5.99 -6.11 12.40
CA ALA A 57 -6.93 -6.36 11.32
C ALA A 57 -6.30 -7.05 10.09
N ILE A 58 -5.00 -6.83 9.84
CA ILE A 58 -4.26 -7.43 8.72
C ILE A 58 -3.27 -8.52 9.15
N GLY A 59 -3.27 -8.93 10.43
CA GLY A 59 -2.43 -10.02 10.93
C GLY A 59 -0.91 -9.74 10.94
N THR A 60 -0.49 -8.49 11.19
CA THR A 60 0.93 -8.11 11.23
C THR A 60 1.33 -7.46 12.56
N ALA A 61 2.63 -7.28 12.78
CA ALA A 61 3.13 -6.54 13.93
C ALA A 61 2.94 -5.02 13.72
N ALA A 62 2.60 -4.28 14.77
CA ALA A 62 2.36 -2.83 14.68
C ALA A 62 3.53 -2.07 14.00
N ARG A 63 4.77 -2.43 14.30
CA ARG A 63 5.98 -1.84 13.68
C ARG A 63 6.07 -1.98 12.15
N ASN A 64 5.31 -2.90 11.56
CA ASN A 64 5.27 -3.11 10.11
C ASN A 64 4.25 -2.20 9.41
N VAL A 65 3.38 -1.51 10.17
CA VAL A 65 2.38 -0.59 9.61
C VAL A 65 3.00 0.79 9.48
N ILE A 66 3.11 1.28 8.24
CA ILE A 66 3.56 2.64 7.92
C ILE A 66 2.33 3.40 7.40
N PHE A 67 2.04 4.56 8.00
CA PHE A 67 0.97 5.44 7.53
C PHE A 67 1.47 6.23 6.32
N THR A 68 0.66 6.26 5.27
CA THR A 68 0.84 7.10 4.08
C THR A 68 -0.44 7.91 3.84
N SER A 69 -0.38 8.91 2.96
CA SER A 69 -1.54 9.71 2.54
C SER A 69 -2.58 8.94 1.72
N GLY A 70 -2.22 7.75 1.22
CA GLY A 70 -3.13 6.87 0.48
C GLY A 70 -2.43 5.74 -0.28
N GLY A 71 -3.21 4.99 -1.05
CA GLY A 71 -2.74 3.82 -1.80
C GLY A 71 -1.67 4.14 -2.86
N THR A 72 -1.79 5.26 -3.57
CA THR A 72 -0.79 5.69 -4.56
C THR A 72 0.58 5.93 -3.92
N GLU A 73 0.64 6.61 -2.76
CA GLU A 73 1.90 6.82 -2.05
C GLU A 73 2.44 5.51 -1.48
N ALA A 74 1.57 4.65 -0.93
CA ALA A 74 1.98 3.34 -0.42
C ALA A 74 2.63 2.48 -1.52
N ASN A 75 2.03 2.45 -2.71
CA ASN A 75 2.59 1.77 -3.87
C ASN A 75 3.93 2.37 -4.28
N ALA A 76 4.03 3.70 -4.39
CA ALA A 76 5.30 4.36 -4.74
C ALA A 76 6.41 4.13 -3.70
N LEU A 77 6.05 4.02 -2.41
CA LEU A 77 6.98 3.72 -1.33
C LEU A 77 7.49 2.27 -1.44
N ALA A 78 6.59 1.31 -1.64
CA ALA A 78 6.94 -0.12 -1.74
C ALA A 78 7.74 -0.44 -3.01
N LEU A 79 7.42 0.21 -4.14
CA LEU A 79 8.05 0.01 -5.44
C LEU A 79 9.36 0.80 -5.55
N THR A 80 10.32 0.46 -4.70
CA THR A 80 11.64 1.10 -4.63
C THR A 80 12.76 0.12 -4.97
N PRO A 81 13.67 0.43 -5.93
CA PRO A 81 14.85 -0.39 -6.18
C PRO A 81 15.82 -0.36 -4.99
N GLY A 82 16.69 -1.36 -4.89
CA GLY A 82 17.72 -1.40 -3.84
C GLY A 82 17.29 -2.05 -2.52
N LEU A 83 16.01 -2.39 -2.35
CA LEU A 83 15.55 -3.21 -1.22
C LEU A 83 16.29 -4.54 -1.20
N ARG A 84 16.72 -4.96 -0.02
CA ARG A 84 17.50 -6.20 0.17
C ARG A 84 16.66 -7.19 0.94
N GLY A 85 16.44 -8.36 0.33
CA GLY A 85 15.89 -9.51 1.03
C GLY A 85 16.96 -10.26 1.85
N PRO A 86 16.62 -11.44 2.38
CA PRO A 86 17.54 -12.26 3.17
C PRO A 86 18.86 -12.62 2.45
N ALA A 87 18.82 -12.73 1.12
CA ALA A 87 20.00 -13.01 0.30
C ALA A 87 20.99 -11.82 0.20
N GLY A 88 20.63 -10.64 0.71
CA GLY A 88 21.49 -9.46 0.75
C GLY A 88 21.71 -8.77 -0.60
N VAL A 89 21.35 -9.37 -1.73
CA VAL A 89 21.45 -8.76 -3.06
C VAL A 89 20.28 -7.78 -3.25
N PRO A 90 20.53 -6.53 -3.68
CA PRO A 90 19.47 -5.54 -3.89
C PRO A 90 18.58 -5.92 -5.08
N VAL A 91 17.28 -5.67 -4.96
CA VAL A 91 16.35 -5.72 -6.09
C VAL A 91 16.70 -4.63 -7.10
N GLN A 92 16.72 -4.97 -8.39
CA GLN A 92 17.13 -4.04 -9.46
C GLN A 92 16.04 -3.82 -10.51
N ARG A 93 15.01 -4.66 -10.50
CA ARG A 93 13.92 -4.62 -11.49
C ARG A 93 12.56 -4.89 -10.82
N LEU A 94 11.51 -4.45 -11.48
CA LEU A 94 10.12 -4.66 -11.08
C LEU A 94 9.42 -5.57 -12.10
N VAL A 95 8.78 -6.62 -11.61
CA VAL A 95 7.86 -7.45 -12.40
C VAL A 95 6.45 -7.18 -11.88
N ALA A 96 5.57 -6.67 -12.75
CA ALA A 96 4.20 -6.29 -12.40
C ALA A 96 3.18 -7.03 -13.27
N SER A 97 2.01 -7.37 -12.73
CA SER A 97 0.92 -7.91 -13.55
C SER A 97 0.37 -6.86 -14.54
N ALA A 98 -0.22 -7.30 -15.64
CA ALA A 98 -0.86 -6.40 -16.61
C ALA A 98 -2.16 -5.75 -16.09
N ILE A 99 -2.69 -6.22 -14.94
CA ILE A 99 -3.96 -5.77 -14.36
C ILE A 99 -3.77 -4.91 -13.11
N GLU A 100 -2.55 -4.47 -12.83
CA GLU A 100 -2.28 -3.59 -11.70
C GLU A 100 -2.97 -2.22 -11.84
N HIS A 101 -3.17 -1.56 -10.70
CA HIS A 101 -3.60 -0.16 -10.69
C HIS A 101 -2.55 0.74 -11.36
N ALA A 102 -2.99 1.87 -11.95
CA ALA A 102 -2.13 2.81 -12.66
C ALA A 102 -0.93 3.30 -11.81
N SER A 103 -1.08 3.42 -10.49
CA SER A 103 0.02 3.80 -9.58
C SER A 103 1.17 2.78 -9.53
N VAL A 104 0.88 1.50 -9.77
CA VAL A 104 1.89 0.42 -9.83
C VAL A 104 2.47 0.34 -11.23
N LEU A 105 1.62 0.45 -12.27
CA LEU A 105 2.07 0.49 -13.67
C LEU A 105 2.95 1.71 -13.99
N ALA A 106 2.84 2.78 -13.20
CA ALA A 106 3.77 3.92 -13.24
C ALA A 106 5.19 3.56 -12.76
N GLY A 107 5.39 2.42 -12.10
CA GLY A 107 6.70 1.87 -11.75
C GLY A 107 7.27 2.33 -10.41
N GLY A 108 6.58 3.22 -9.70
CA GLY A 108 7.09 3.81 -8.46
C GLY A 108 8.42 4.52 -8.70
N ARG A 109 9.51 3.97 -8.14
CA ARG A 109 10.87 4.52 -8.27
C ARG A 109 11.78 3.69 -9.18
N PHE A 110 11.25 2.68 -9.88
CA PHE A 110 12.00 1.94 -10.89
C PHE A 110 12.07 2.72 -12.21
N ALA A 111 13.19 2.59 -12.93
CA ALA A 111 13.27 3.05 -14.31
C ALA A 111 12.37 2.19 -15.20
N ARG A 112 11.79 2.78 -16.25
CA ARG A 112 10.83 2.09 -17.14
C ARG A 112 11.44 0.86 -17.79
N GLU A 113 12.72 0.93 -18.14
CA GLU A 113 13.50 -0.14 -18.78
C GLU A 113 13.80 -1.29 -17.80
N ALA A 114 13.71 -1.02 -16.50
CA ALA A 114 13.85 -2.01 -15.43
C ALA A 114 12.49 -2.63 -15.03
N MET A 115 11.43 -2.35 -15.78
CA MET A 115 10.10 -2.91 -15.54
C MET A 115 9.75 -3.98 -16.57
N THR A 116 9.08 -5.02 -16.12
CA THR A 116 8.50 -6.04 -16.98
C THR A 116 7.04 -6.26 -16.58
N THR A 117 6.14 -6.12 -17.53
CA THR A 117 4.72 -6.44 -17.34
C THR A 117 4.46 -7.87 -17.79
N ILE A 118 3.79 -8.67 -16.95
CA ILE A 118 3.39 -10.04 -17.27
C ILE A 118 1.89 -10.14 -17.55
N GLY A 119 1.53 -10.96 -18.53
CA GLY A 119 0.15 -11.17 -18.94
C GLY A 119 -0.69 -11.89 -17.88
N VAL A 120 -2.00 -11.85 -18.10
CA VAL A 120 -2.99 -12.57 -17.31
C VAL A 120 -3.76 -13.55 -18.19
N THR A 121 -4.36 -14.54 -17.55
CA THR A 121 -5.27 -15.51 -18.17
C THR A 121 -6.62 -14.86 -18.52
N SER A 122 -7.46 -15.56 -19.27
CA SER A 122 -8.81 -15.11 -19.61
C SER A 122 -9.75 -14.95 -18.40
N SER A 123 -9.42 -15.54 -17.25
CA SER A 123 -10.13 -15.32 -15.98
C SER A 123 -9.63 -14.12 -15.19
N GLY A 124 -8.73 -13.31 -15.76
CA GLY A 124 -8.21 -12.11 -15.10
C GLY A 124 -7.28 -12.38 -13.93
N VAL A 125 -6.59 -13.53 -13.94
CA VAL A 125 -5.55 -13.86 -12.93
C VAL A 125 -4.19 -13.99 -13.59
N VAL A 126 -3.13 -13.67 -12.85
CA VAL A 126 -1.75 -13.67 -13.37
C VAL A 126 -1.35 -15.03 -13.96
N ASP A 127 -0.67 -15.01 -15.10
CA ASP A 127 -0.11 -16.23 -15.69
C ASP A 127 1.19 -16.60 -14.95
N LEU A 128 1.14 -17.67 -14.15
CA LEU A 128 2.28 -18.14 -13.37
C LEU A 128 3.41 -18.74 -14.23
N GLY A 129 3.11 -19.19 -15.45
CA GLY A 129 4.11 -19.63 -16.41
C GLY A 129 4.94 -18.44 -16.91
N LEU A 130 4.27 -17.35 -17.28
CA LEU A 130 4.94 -16.09 -17.65
C LEU A 130 5.72 -15.50 -16.48
N LEU A 131 5.17 -15.51 -15.26
CA LEU A 131 5.88 -15.06 -14.06
C LEU A 131 7.15 -15.89 -13.83
N ARG A 132 7.06 -17.23 -13.91
CA ARG A 132 8.21 -18.12 -13.74
C ARG A 132 9.29 -17.85 -14.79
N ALA A 133 8.90 -17.67 -16.05
CA ALA A 133 9.83 -17.33 -17.12
C ALA A 133 10.51 -15.98 -16.86
N ALA A 134 9.77 -14.97 -16.42
CA ALA A 134 10.30 -13.64 -16.08
C ALA A 134 11.25 -13.65 -14.88
N LEU A 135 11.16 -14.65 -14.00
CA LEU A 135 12.03 -14.83 -12.83
C LEU A 135 13.17 -15.84 -13.07
N ALA A 136 13.17 -16.55 -14.20
CA ALA A 136 14.15 -17.61 -14.47
C ALA A 136 15.58 -17.08 -14.67
N SER A 137 15.74 -15.81 -15.03
CA SER A 137 17.03 -15.16 -15.24
C SER A 137 17.00 -13.68 -14.86
N GLY A 138 18.19 -13.06 -14.87
CA GLY A 138 18.35 -11.63 -14.58
C GLY A 138 18.60 -11.31 -13.09
N PRO A 139 18.75 -10.03 -12.76
CA PRO A 139 19.00 -9.60 -11.38
C PRO A 139 17.75 -9.80 -10.51
N PRO A 140 17.87 -9.76 -9.17
CA PRO A 140 16.73 -9.90 -8.27
C PRO A 140 15.62 -8.91 -8.59
N ALA A 141 14.39 -9.43 -8.61
CA ALA A 141 13.19 -8.67 -8.91
C ALA A 141 12.36 -8.43 -7.66
N LEU A 142 11.72 -7.26 -7.60
CA LEU A 142 10.51 -7.06 -6.81
C LEU A 142 9.31 -7.49 -7.67
N VAL A 143 8.39 -8.25 -7.09
CA VAL A 143 7.16 -8.71 -7.76
C VAL A 143 5.96 -7.99 -7.15
N SER A 144 5.12 -7.37 -7.98
CA SER A 144 3.85 -6.76 -7.59
C SER A 144 2.71 -7.38 -8.39
N ILE A 145 1.85 -8.12 -7.71
CA ILE A 145 0.69 -8.79 -8.31
C ILE A 145 -0.53 -8.57 -7.39
N MET A 146 -1.65 -8.12 -7.94
CA MET A 146 -2.98 -8.14 -7.34
C MET A 146 -3.66 -9.50 -7.51
#